data_AF-A0A7Y2AIQ2-F1
#
_entry.id   AF-A0A7Y2AIQ2-F1
#
_cell.length_a   1.000
_cell.length_b   1.000
_cell.length_c   1.000
_cell.angle_alpha   90.00
_cell.angle_beta   90.00
_cell.angle_gamma   90.00
#
_symmetry.space_group_name_H-M   'P 1'
#
loop_
_entity.id
_entity.type
_entity.pdbx_description
1 polymer ?
#
loop_
_entity_poly.entity_id
_entity_poly.type
_entity_poly.pdbx_seq_one_letter_code
_entity_poly.pdbx_strand_id
1 'polypeptide(L)'
;MATLLLSVLILAGCQGPGWLPPAGTMNQQQSNAVIHDPFPLDDLGPTDLASRPPSYQQSLPEPVRNRIAKDAMPWLGIQGP
;
A
#
# COMPACT_ATOMS: atom_id res chain seq x y z
N MET A 1 8.15 -37.57 0.03
CA MET A 1 8.62 -36.33 -0.66
C MET A 1 7.78 -35.11 -0.26
N ALA A 2 6.44 -35.18 -0.28
CA ALA A 2 5.58 -34.07 0.12
C ALA A 2 5.78 -33.57 1.57
N THR A 3 6.08 -34.48 2.50
CA THR A 3 6.32 -34.15 3.92
C THR A 3 7.57 -33.31 4.16
N LEU A 4 8.64 -33.53 3.37
CA LEU A 4 9.90 -32.78 3.47
C LEU A 4 9.75 -31.35 2.95
N LEU A 5 9.00 -31.16 1.86
CA LEU A 5 8.69 -29.85 1.29
C LEU A 5 7.85 -28.98 2.25
N LEU A 6 6.88 -29.59 2.92
CA LEU A 6 6.03 -28.88 3.89
C LEU A 6 6.85 -28.38 5.10
N SER A 7 7.80 -29.18 5.60
CA SER A 7 8.69 -28.77 6.69
C SER A 7 9.64 -27.62 6.31
N VAL A 8 10.12 -27.56 5.06
CA VAL A 8 10.98 -26.46 4.59
C VAL A 8 10.20 -25.15 4.49
N LEU A 9 8.94 -25.19 4.04
CA LEU A 9 8.07 -24.00 3.98
C LEU A 9 7.75 -23.44 5.37
N ILE A 10 7.62 -24.29 6.39
CA ILE A 10 7.38 -23.87 7.77
C ILE A 10 8.64 -23.24 8.39
N LEU A 11 9.84 -23.76 8.06
CA LEU A 11 11.13 -23.22 8.54
C LEU A 11 11.60 -21.97 7.79
N ALA A 12 11.14 -21.76 6.56
CA ALA A 12 11.35 -20.51 5.80
C ALA A 12 10.34 -19.42 6.18
N GLY A 13 9.39 -19.72 7.07
CA GLY A 13 8.42 -18.77 7.59
C GLY A 13 9.05 -17.80 8.59
N CYS A 14 8.63 -16.54 8.51
CA CYS A 14 8.95 -15.43 9.40
C CYS A 14 10.38 -14.84 9.26
N GLN A 15 10.57 -14.07 8.18
CA GLN A 15 11.61 -13.05 8.06
C GLN A 15 13.03 -13.53 8.50
N GLY A 16 13.65 -14.36 7.66
CA GLY A 16 15.04 -14.79 7.85
C GLY A 16 16.03 -13.62 7.94
N PRO A 17 17.25 -13.88 8.45
CA PRO A 17 18.19 -12.82 8.86
C PRO A 17 18.60 -11.93 7.67
N GLY A 18 18.06 -10.71 7.63
CA GLY A 18 18.67 -9.54 6.99
C GLY A 18 18.74 -9.48 5.46
N TRP A 19 18.17 -10.44 4.72
CA TRP A 19 18.20 -10.39 3.25
C TRP A 19 17.12 -9.47 2.66
N LEU A 20 16.03 -9.27 3.41
CA LEU A 20 15.00 -8.28 3.08
C LEU A 20 15.12 -7.10 4.03
N PRO A 21 14.90 -5.86 3.55
CA PRO A 21 14.84 -4.71 4.45
C PRO A 21 13.78 -4.94 5.52
N PRO A 22 13.99 -4.44 6.75
CA PRO A 22 13.00 -4.55 7.81
C PRO A 22 11.68 -3.92 7.35
N ALA A 23 10.57 -4.45 7.86
CA ALA A 23 9.29 -3.82 7.66
C ALA A 23 9.38 -2.36 8.15
N GLY A 24 8.97 -1.41 7.30
CA GLY A 24 9.02 0.01 7.65
C GLY A 24 8.20 0.32 8.90
N THR A 25 8.34 1.54 9.43
CA THR A 25 7.50 2.03 10.54
C THR A 25 6.02 1.88 10.21
N MET A 26 5.15 1.79 11.22
CA MET A 26 3.69 1.71 11.03
C MET A 26 3.18 2.83 10.09
N ASN A 27 3.70 4.05 10.24
CA ASN A 27 3.35 5.18 9.37
C ASN A 27 3.78 4.94 7.91
N GLN A 28 4.97 4.36 7.68
CA GLN A 28 5.43 4.01 6.33
C GLN A 28 4.59 2.91 5.69
N GLN A 29 4.17 1.92 6.49
CA GLN A 29 3.28 0.87 6.01
C GLN A 29 1.90 1.43 5.64
N GLN A 30 1.36 2.31 6.49
CA GLN A 30 0.09 2.97 6.22
C GLN A 30 0.18 3.88 4.99
N SER A 31 1.25 4.68 4.86
CA SER A 31 1.41 5.53 3.67
C SER A 31 1.51 4.69 2.40
N ASN A 32 2.28 3.60 2.43
CA ASN A 32 2.37 2.70 1.27
C ASN A 32 1.03 2.03 0.94
N ALA A 33 0.27 1.62 1.96
CA ALA A 33 -1.06 1.03 1.75
C ALA A 33 -2.02 2.01 1.07
N VAL A 34 -1.91 3.31 1.38
CA VAL A 34 -2.73 4.36 0.80
C VAL A 34 -2.30 4.69 -0.64
N ILE A 35 -0.99 4.72 -0.93
CA ILE A 35 -0.47 4.99 -2.29
C ILE A 35 -0.78 3.85 -3.26
N HIS A 36 -0.73 2.61 -2.77
CA HIS A 36 -0.95 1.41 -3.57
C HIS A 36 -2.38 0.87 -3.49
N ASP A 37 -3.33 1.69 -3.02
CA ASP A 37 -4.74 1.34 -3.03
C ASP A 37 -5.23 1.21 -4.49
N PRO A 38 -5.81 0.05 -4.90
CA PRO A 38 -6.42 -0.08 -6.21
C PRO A 38 -7.64 0.83 -6.43
N PHE A 39 -8.20 1.42 -5.37
CA PHE A 39 -9.38 2.29 -5.44
C PHE A 39 -9.16 3.67 -4.78
N PRO A 40 -8.27 4.52 -5.33
CA PRO A 40 -7.84 5.75 -4.65
C PRO A 40 -8.83 6.93 -4.75
N LEU A 41 -9.77 6.87 -5.70
CA LEU A 41 -10.63 7.97 -6.11
C LEU A 41 -12.11 7.55 -6.10
N ASP A 42 -12.96 8.37 -5.49
CA ASP A 42 -14.42 8.18 -5.46
C ASP A 42 -15.12 8.86 -6.66
N ASP A 43 -14.37 9.66 -7.42
CA ASP A 43 -14.81 10.54 -8.50
C ASP A 43 -14.55 9.97 -9.90
N LEU A 44 -13.86 8.83 -10.01
CA LEU A 44 -13.62 8.15 -11.29
C LEU A 44 -14.80 7.29 -11.77
N GLY A 45 -15.80 7.04 -10.91
CA GLY A 45 -16.94 6.20 -11.25
C GLY A 45 -18.04 6.25 -10.18
N PRO A 46 -19.11 5.46 -10.34
CA PRO A 46 -20.14 5.31 -9.33
C PRO A 46 -19.53 4.83 -8.01
N THR A 47 -20.01 5.35 -6.88
CA THR A 47 -19.54 4.92 -5.56
C THR A 47 -19.85 3.43 -5.35
N ASP A 48 -18.85 2.58 -5.48
CA ASP A 48 -18.99 1.14 -5.30
C ASP A 48 -18.50 0.73 -3.91
N LEU A 49 -19.35 1.02 -2.91
CA LEU A 49 -19.09 0.66 -1.51
C LEU A 49 -19.07 -0.85 -1.29
N ALA A 50 -19.53 -1.65 -2.25
CA ALA A 50 -19.61 -3.11 -2.16
C ALA A 50 -18.34 -3.80 -2.68
N SER A 51 -17.63 -3.21 -3.65
CA SER A 51 -16.38 -3.79 -4.15
C SER A 51 -15.16 -3.44 -3.32
N ARG A 52 -15.19 -2.35 -2.55
CA ARG A 52 -14.09 -1.98 -1.65
C ARG A 52 -14.16 -2.73 -0.31
N PRO A 53 -13.02 -3.24 0.21
CA PRO A 53 -12.98 -3.76 1.57
C PRO A 53 -13.28 -2.64 2.60
N PRO A 54 -13.83 -2.96 3.79
CA PRO A 54 -14.27 -1.97 4.78
C PRO A 54 -13.22 -0.92 5.17
N SER A 55 -11.95 -1.30 5.25
CA SER A 55 -10.85 -0.41 5.60
C SER A 55 -10.46 0.59 4.49
N TYR A 56 -10.97 0.43 3.27
CA TYR A 56 -10.65 1.22 2.08
C TYR A 56 -11.85 2.02 1.55
N GLN A 57 -12.95 2.03 2.30
CA GLN A 57 -14.19 2.73 1.90
C GLN A 57 -14.04 4.25 1.94
N GLN A 58 -13.06 4.78 2.67
CA GLN A 58 -12.82 6.21 2.80
C GLN A 58 -11.58 6.59 2.01
N SER A 59 -11.77 7.23 0.85
CA SER A 59 -10.66 7.82 0.11
C SER A 59 -10.04 8.99 0.89
N LEU A 60 -8.77 9.26 0.58
CA LEU A 60 -8.08 10.43 1.13
C LEU A 60 -8.80 11.73 0.75
N PRO A 61 -8.81 12.74 1.65
CA PRO A 61 -9.27 14.07 1.31
C PRO A 61 -8.49 14.65 0.14
N GLU A 62 -9.19 15.32 -0.78
CA GLU A 62 -8.64 15.97 -1.97
C GLU A 62 -7.36 16.81 -1.72
N PRO A 63 -7.30 17.68 -0.70
CA PRO A 63 -6.09 18.47 -0.44
C PRO A 63 -4.85 17.63 -0.10
N VAL A 64 -5.07 16.47 0.53
CA VAL A 64 -3.98 15.54 0.86
C VAL A 64 -3.54 14.79 -0.39
N ARG A 65 -4.50 14.33 -1.23
CA ARG A 65 -4.21 13.68 -2.51
C ARG A 65 -3.35 14.56 -3.42
N ASN A 66 -3.74 15.82 -3.60
CA ASN A 66 -3.04 16.73 -4.51
C ASN A 66 -1.60 17.01 -4.10
N ARG A 67 -1.28 16.83 -2.81
CA ARG A 67 0.07 17.00 -2.29
C ARG A 67 0.94 15.74 -2.40
N ILE A 68 0.36 14.55 -2.52
CA ILE A 68 1.11 13.28 -2.57
C ILE A 68 2.15 13.26 -3.67
N ALA A 69 1.79 13.65 -4.90
CA ALA A 69 2.74 13.66 -6.01
C ALA A 69 3.90 14.63 -5.75
N LYS A 70 3.61 15.80 -5.16
CA LYS A 70 4.61 16.79 -4.79
C LYS A 70 5.53 16.31 -3.67
N ASP A 71 4.97 15.68 -2.64
CA ASP A 71 5.71 15.22 -1.46
C ASP A 71 6.53 13.94 -1.76
N ALA A 72 5.97 13.01 -2.52
CA ALA A 72 6.60 11.73 -2.84
C ALA A 72 7.52 11.80 -4.06
N MET A 73 7.25 12.69 -5.02
CA MET A 73 7.96 12.79 -6.30
C MET A 73 8.37 14.23 -6.65
N PRO A 74 9.12 14.94 -5.78
CA PRO A 74 9.48 16.35 -5.99
C PRO A 74 10.30 16.59 -7.28
N TRP A 75 11.02 15.56 -7.75
CA TRP A 75 11.80 15.63 -9.01
C TRP A 75 10.94 15.66 -10.27
N LEU A 76 9.66 15.27 -10.18
CA LEU A 76 8.76 15.24 -11.33
C LEU A 76 8.35 16.66 -11.78
N GLY A 77 8.64 17.67 -10.96
CA GLY A 77 8.39 19.08 -11.29
C GLY A 77 6.91 19.40 -11.48
N ILE A 78 5.99 18.53 -11.05
CA ILE A 78 4.56 18.77 -11.20
C ILE A 78 4.15 19.80 -10.16
N GLN A 79 4.00 21.04 -10.61
CA GLN A 79 3.22 22.03 -9.88
C GLN A 79 1.75 21.62 -10.02
N GLY A 80 1.08 21.35 -8.90
CA GLY A 80 -0.37 21.15 -8.90
C GLY A 80 -1.09 22.35 -9.52
N PRO A 81 -2.36 22.19 -9.93
CA PRO A 81 -3.16 23.30 -10.44
C PRO A 81 -3.23 24.48 -9.45
#